data_AF-A0A379GG40-F1
#
_entry.id   AF-A0A379GG40-F1
#
_cell.length_a   1.000
_cell.length_b   1.000
_cell.length_c   1.000
_cell.angle_alpha   90.00
_cell.angle_beta   90.00
_cell.angle_gamma   90.00
#
_symmetry.space_group_name_H-M   'P 1'
#
loop_
_entity.id
_entity.type
_entity.pdbx_description
1 polymer ?
#
loop_
_entity_poly.entity_id
_entity_poly.type
_entity_poly.pdbx_seq_one_letter_code
_entity_poly.pdbx_strand_id
1 'polypeptide(L)'
;MALHQQVYAPNVVIIVNNNGGQIFSMLPTPMAERERFYCMPHALNFKHAAAMFGLDYVAPNCWDDLFTTVTACWQGEAKTTLIELIVNETEGAETLNQLVKQVTAYDFSL
;
A
#
# COMPACT_ATOMS: atom_id res chain seq x y z
N MET A 1 -1.45 14.31 -19.56
CA MET A 1 -1.11 12.90 -19.32
C MET A 1 -2.42 12.14 -19.13
N ALA A 2 -2.87 11.46 -20.19
CA ALA A 2 -4.16 10.78 -20.28
C ALA A 2 -3.95 9.27 -20.45
N LEU A 3 -3.05 8.68 -19.65
CA LEU A 3 -2.50 7.34 -19.91
C LEU A 3 -3.33 6.18 -19.33
N HIS A 4 -4.52 6.42 -18.76
CA HIS A 4 -5.30 5.36 -18.10
C HIS A 4 -6.80 5.33 -18.41
N GLN A 5 -7.32 6.20 -19.28
CA GLN A 5 -8.74 6.19 -19.64
C GLN A 5 -9.12 5.14 -20.70
N GLN A 6 -8.14 4.40 -21.23
CA GLN A 6 -8.36 3.34 -22.20
C GLN A 6 -7.55 2.11 -21.81
N VAL A 7 -8.16 1.25 -20.99
CA VAL A 7 -7.68 -0.12 -20.77
C VAL A 7 -8.53 -1.07 -21.59
N TYR A 8 -7.92 -2.13 -22.12
CA TYR A 8 -8.60 -3.15 -22.93
C TYR A 8 -9.05 -4.36 -22.11
N ALA A 9 -8.74 -4.36 -20.81
CA ALA A 9 -9.13 -5.34 -19.83
C ALA A 9 -9.24 -4.66 -18.46
N PRO A 10 -9.93 -5.27 -17.47
CA PRO A 10 -9.94 -4.76 -16.11
C PRO A 10 -8.51 -4.59 -15.56
N ASN A 11 -8.27 -3.47 -14.88
CA ASN A 11 -6.99 -3.15 -14.26
C ASN A 11 -7.21 -2.76 -12.80
N VAL A 12 -6.46 -3.37 -11.89
CA VAL A 12 -6.51 -3.09 -10.46
C VAL A 12 -5.17 -2.53 -10.04
N VAL A 13 -5.17 -1.28 -9.55
CA VAL A 13 -3.99 -0.64 -8.98
C VAL A 13 -4.17 -0.59 -7.47
N ILE A 14 -3.34 -1.32 -6.73
CA ILE A 14 -3.34 -1.31 -5.27
C ILE A 14 -2.29 -0.31 -4.80
N ILE A 15 -2.71 0.69 -4.03
CA ILE A 15 -1.84 1.61 -3.32
C ILE A 15 -1.84 1.20 -1.85
N VAL A 16 -0.66 0.84 -1.33
CA VAL A 16 -0.47 0.68 0.11
C VAL A 16 -0.13 2.06 0.68
N ASN A 17 -1.08 2.65 1.39
CA ASN A 17 -0.90 3.94 2.06
C ASN A 17 -0.57 3.71 3.54
N ASN A 18 0.72 3.75 3.85
CA ASN A 18 1.29 3.69 5.20
C ASN A 18 1.75 5.08 5.67
N ASN A 19 1.18 6.15 5.12
CA ASN A 19 1.45 7.55 5.45
C ASN A 19 2.93 7.96 5.37
N GLY A 20 3.70 7.45 4.40
CA GLY A 20 5.07 7.91 4.12
C GLY A 20 6.06 6.80 3.76
N GLY A 21 7.34 7.15 3.62
CA GLY A 21 8.41 6.22 3.26
C GLY A 21 8.84 5.28 4.40
N GLN A 22 8.01 4.32 4.81
CA GLN A 22 8.30 3.49 5.99
C GLN A 22 9.44 2.48 5.82
N ILE A 23 10.00 2.36 4.62
CA ILE A 23 11.28 1.66 4.40
C ILE A 23 12.41 2.26 5.27
N PHE A 24 12.36 3.55 5.58
CA PHE A 24 13.35 4.22 6.43
C PHE A 24 13.24 3.84 7.92
N SER A 25 12.13 3.23 8.33
CA SER A 25 11.97 2.61 9.65
C SER A 25 12.69 1.27 9.76
N MET A 26 13.02 0.64 8.62
CA MET A 26 13.83 -0.59 8.56
C MET A 26 15.33 -0.31 8.38
N LEU A 27 15.69 0.85 7.83
CA LEU A 27 17.08 1.27 7.68
C LEU A 27 17.63 1.90 8.98
N PRO A 28 18.95 1.82 9.24
CA PRO A 28 19.58 2.45 10.40
C PRO A 28 19.65 3.98 10.20
N THR A 29 18.50 4.64 10.24
CA THR A 29 18.36 6.10 10.15
C THR A 29 18.27 6.70 11.56
N PRO A 30 18.74 7.93 11.79
CA PRO A 30 18.63 8.57 13.10
C PRO A 30 17.16 8.77 13.52
N MET A 31 16.74 8.23 14.66
CA MET A 31 15.33 8.28 15.09
C MET A 31 14.79 9.72 15.18
N ALA A 32 15.60 10.67 15.63
CA ALA A 32 15.19 12.07 15.80
C ALA A 32 14.90 12.80 14.47
N GLU A 33 15.46 12.32 13.36
CA GLU A 33 15.38 12.97 12.04
C GLU A 33 14.49 12.21 11.06
N ARG A 34 14.17 10.95 11.36
CA ARG A 34 13.47 10.01 10.48
C ARG A 34 12.14 10.53 9.98
N GLU A 35 11.28 11.03 10.86
CA GLU A 35 9.94 11.49 10.48
C GLU A 35 10.00 12.69 9.52
N ARG A 36 10.84 13.67 9.86
CA ARG A 36 10.91 14.96 9.17
C ARG A 36 11.68 14.90 7.85
N PHE A 37 12.76 14.12 7.79
CA PHE A 37 13.68 14.12 6.64
C PHE A 37 13.54 12.89 5.76
N TYR A 38 12.89 11.82 6.23
CA TYR A 38 12.82 10.55 5.52
C TYR A 38 11.38 10.05 5.28
N CYS A 39 10.55 9.95 6.32
CA CYS A 39 9.20 9.42 6.15
C CYS A 39 8.26 10.41 5.47
N MET A 40 8.41 11.71 5.77
CA MET A 40 7.58 12.82 5.25
C MET A 40 6.10 12.44 5.18
N PRO A 41 5.40 12.24 6.32
CA PRO A 41 3.99 11.90 6.28
C PRO A 41 3.18 13.00 5.59
N HIS A 42 2.38 12.62 4.59
CA HIS A 42 1.61 13.56 3.78
C HIS A 42 0.18 13.76 4.31
N ALA A 43 -0.33 12.81 5.10
CA ALA A 43 -1.73 12.74 5.53
C ALA A 43 -2.73 12.89 4.36
N LEU A 44 -2.34 12.40 3.17
CA LEU A 44 -3.14 12.45 1.95
C LEU A 44 -3.79 11.08 1.69
N ASN A 45 -5.01 11.11 1.17
CA ASN A 45 -5.65 9.96 0.54
C ASN A 45 -5.68 10.14 -0.98
N PHE A 46 -5.83 9.03 -1.71
CA PHE A 46 -5.80 9.03 -3.17
C PHE A 46 -7.18 9.24 -3.82
N LYS A 47 -8.24 9.46 -3.03
CA LYS A 47 -9.60 9.68 -3.52
C LYS A 47 -9.67 10.82 -4.52
N HIS A 48 -9.05 11.95 -4.21
CA HIS A 48 -9.04 13.12 -5.10
C HIS A 48 -8.19 12.90 -6.34
N ALA A 49 -7.09 12.16 -6.24
CA ALA A 49 -6.29 11.77 -7.40
C ALA A 49 -7.08 10.87 -8.34
N ALA A 50 -7.75 9.83 -7.81
CA ALA A 50 -8.63 8.97 -8.61
C ALA A 50 -9.72 9.77 -9.32
N ALA A 51 -10.41 10.67 -8.60
CA ALA A 51 -11.43 11.53 -9.18
C ALA A 51 -10.87 12.45 -10.28
N MET A 52 -9.67 13.02 -10.10
CA MET A 52 -9.00 13.86 -11.10
C MET A 52 -8.71 13.12 -12.41
N PHE A 53 -8.42 11.82 -12.34
CA PHE A 53 -8.15 10.99 -13.51
C PHE A 53 -9.39 10.21 -14.03
N GLY A 54 -10.53 10.31 -13.34
CA GLY A 54 -11.75 9.58 -13.67
C GLY A 54 -11.64 8.08 -13.39
N LEU A 55 -10.84 7.69 -12.39
CA LEU A 55 -10.67 6.31 -11.97
C LEU A 55 -11.70 5.93 -10.89
N ASP A 56 -12.12 4.68 -10.90
CA ASP A 56 -12.86 4.12 -9.77
C ASP A 56 -11.95 4.08 -8.54
N TYR A 57 -12.52 4.34 -7.36
CA TYR A 57 -11.79 4.39 -6.10
C TYR A 57 -12.50 3.57 -5.04
N VAL A 58 -11.74 2.71 -4.35
CA VAL A 58 -12.21 1.94 -3.20
C VAL A 58 -11.13 1.94 -2.12
N ALA A 59 -11.53 2.08 -0.86
CA ALA A 59 -10.64 1.97 0.30
C ALA A 59 -11.20 0.92 1.27
N PRO A 60 -10.98 -0.39 1.01
CA PRO A 60 -11.49 -1.45 1.87
C PRO A 60 -10.78 -1.41 3.22
N ASN A 61 -11.52 -1.69 4.29
CA ASN A 61 -11.02 -1.65 5.67
C ASN A 61 -10.74 -3.04 6.25
N CYS A 62 -11.06 -4.10 5.52
CA CYS A 62 -10.86 -5.48 5.93
C CYS A 62 -10.54 -6.39 4.75
N TRP A 63 -10.08 -7.60 5.05
CA TRP A 63 -9.66 -8.58 4.05
C TRP A 63 -10.81 -9.03 3.14
N ASP A 64 -11.99 -9.26 3.72
CA ASP A 64 -13.16 -9.73 2.96
C ASP A 64 -13.58 -8.68 1.93
N ASP A 65 -13.64 -7.41 2.32
CA ASP A 65 -13.95 -6.29 1.42
C ASP A 65 -12.91 -6.16 0.30
N LEU A 66 -11.62 -6.31 0.62
CA LEU A 66 -10.56 -6.31 -0.39
C LEU A 66 -10.76 -7.45 -1.40
N PHE A 67 -10.98 -8.67 -0.91
CA PHE A 67 -11.17 -9.84 -1.74
C PHE A 67 -12.38 -9.71 -2.66
N THR A 68 -13.52 -9.27 -2.11
CA THR A 68 -14.74 -9.01 -2.87
C THR A 68 -14.52 -7.91 -3.90
N THR A 69 -13.86 -6.82 -3.54
CA THR A 69 -13.57 -5.69 -4.44
C THR A 69 -12.70 -6.13 -5.62
N VAL A 70 -11.59 -6.82 -5.35
CA VAL A 70 -10.68 -7.30 -6.40
C VAL A 70 -11.41 -8.27 -7.32
N THR A 71 -12.16 -9.23 -6.77
CA THR A 71 -12.95 -10.19 -7.55
C THR A 71 -13.96 -9.49 -8.46
N ALA A 72 -14.69 -8.52 -7.94
CA ALA A 72 -15.65 -7.73 -8.71
C ALA A 72 -14.98 -6.91 -9.83
N CYS A 73 -13.78 -6.36 -9.57
CA CYS A 73 -13.03 -5.65 -10.60
C CYS A 73 -12.67 -6.55 -11.77
N TRP A 74 -12.15 -7.75 -11.51
CA TRP A 74 -11.76 -8.70 -12.57
C TRP A 74 -12.93 -9.24 -13.39
N GLN A 75 -14.13 -9.27 -12.82
CA GLN A 75 -15.36 -9.68 -13.52
C GLN A 75 -16.07 -8.53 -14.25
N GLY A 76 -15.65 -7.30 -13.98
CA GLY A 76 -16.28 -6.09 -14.48
C GLY A 76 -15.81 -5.66 -15.87
N GLU A 77 -16.16 -4.43 -16.21
CA GLU A 77 -15.77 -3.78 -17.46
C GLU A 77 -14.26 -3.50 -17.52
N ALA A 78 -13.76 -3.23 -18.72
CA ALA A 78 -12.38 -2.80 -18.93
C ALA A 78 -12.19 -1.37 -18.41
N LYS A 79 -11.95 -1.27 -17.10
CA LYS A 79 -11.68 -0.01 -16.38
C LYS A 79 -10.54 -0.20 -15.38
N THR A 80 -9.94 0.92 -14.99
CA THR A 80 -8.94 0.94 -13.92
C THR A 80 -9.62 1.29 -12.60
N THR A 81 -9.48 0.41 -11.60
CA THR A 81 -9.90 0.65 -10.22
C THR A 81 -8.68 0.87 -9.34
N LEU A 82 -8.67 1.99 -8.62
CA LEU A 82 -7.70 2.31 -7.60
C LEU A 82 -8.19 1.80 -6.24
N ILE A 83 -7.45 0.86 -5.67
CA ILE A 83 -7.72 0.32 -4.33
C ILE A 83 -6.67 0.88 -3.37
N GLU A 84 -7.08 1.68 -2.40
CA GLU A 84 -6.19 2.25 -1.38
C GLU A 84 -6.29 1.44 -0.08
N LEU A 85 -5.21 0.74 0.26
CA LEU A 85 -5.07 0.04 1.53
C LEU A 85 -4.44 0.98 2.55
N ILE A 86 -5.28 1.54 3.42
CA ILE A 86 -4.83 2.37 4.53
C ILE A 86 -4.39 1.43 5.64
N VAL A 87 -3.08 1.40 5.89
CA VAL A 87 -2.46 0.52 6.89
C VAL A 87 -1.77 1.35 7.97
N ASN A 88 -1.53 0.72 9.11
CA ASN A 88 -0.71 1.36 10.13
C ASN A 88 0.71 1.62 9.59
N GLU A 89 1.26 2.77 9.96
CA GLU A 89 2.55 3.27 9.50
C GLU A 89 3.71 2.29 9.78
N THR A 90 3.78 1.73 10.99
CA THR A 90 4.95 0.95 11.42
C THR A 90 4.72 -0.55 11.39
N GLU A 91 3.48 -1.01 11.34
CA GLU A 91 3.11 -2.44 11.45
C GLU A 91 3.88 -3.32 10.46
N GLY A 92 3.98 -2.92 9.18
CA GLY A 92 4.73 -3.68 8.18
C GLY A 92 6.23 -3.79 8.49
N ALA A 93 6.84 -2.72 9.02
CA ALA A 93 8.25 -2.73 9.42
C ALA A 93 8.48 -3.55 10.68
N GLU A 94 7.56 -3.51 11.64
CA GLU A 94 7.62 -4.28 12.87
C GLU A 94 7.45 -5.77 12.60
N THR A 95 6.44 -6.18 11.82
CA THR A 95 6.21 -7.57 11.45
C THR A 95 7.42 -8.16 10.72
N LEU A 96 8.01 -7.44 9.76
CA LEU A 96 9.20 -7.92 9.06
C LEU A 96 10.38 -8.10 10.02
N ASN A 97 10.65 -7.12 10.89
CA ASN A 97 11.72 -7.22 11.88
C ASN A 97 11.52 -8.40 12.85
N GLN A 98 10.28 -8.67 13.27
CA GLN A 98 9.96 -9.83 14.11
C GLN A 98 10.21 -11.15 13.39
N LEU A 99 9.77 -11.27 12.12
CA LEU A 99 10.00 -12.46 11.32
C LEU A 99 11.49 -12.72 11.07
N VAL A 100 12.27 -11.68 10.75
CA VAL A 100 13.72 -11.79 10.58
C VAL A 100 14.36 -12.30 11.88
N LYS A 101 14.02 -11.72 13.04
CA LYS A 101 14.52 -12.18 14.35
C LYS A 101 14.17 -13.64 14.61
N GLN A 102 12.92 -14.05 14.34
CA GLN A 102 12.49 -15.44 14.52
C GLN A 102 13.30 -16.41 13.64
N VAL A 103 13.48 -16.10 12.36
CA VAL A 103 14.25 -16.95 11.43
C VAL A 103 15.72 -17.00 11.82
N THR A 104 16.33 -15.88 12.23
CA THR A 104 17.74 -15.86 12.66
C THR A 104 17.99 -16.50 14.02
N ALA A 105 16.97 -16.58 14.88
CA ALA A 105 17.06 -17.26 16.17
C ALA A 105 16.93 -18.79 16.03
N TYR A 106 16.33 -19.27 14.94
CA TYR A 106 16.45 -20.65 14.50
C TYR A 106 17.81 -20.82 13.79
N ASP A 107 18.85 -21.10 14.57
CA ASP A 107 20.12 -21.57 14.04
C ASP A 107 19.88 -22.90 13.31
N PHE A 108 20.05 -22.93 11.99
CA PHE A 108 19.96 -24.14 11.16
C PHE A 108 21.24 -24.99 11.27
N SER A 109 21.87 -25.01 12.44
CA SER A 109 22.97 -25.92 12.76
C SER A 109 22.43 -27.33 13.01
N LEU A 110 22.06 -28.00 11.91
CA LEU A 110 21.88 -29.45 11.78
C LEU A 110 23.17 -30.08 11.22
#